data_AF-A0A351F4V1-F1
#
_entry.id   AF-A0A351F4V1-F1
#
_cell.length_a   1.000
_cell.length_b   1.000
_cell.length_c   1.000
_cell.angle_alpha   90.00
_cell.angle_beta   90.00
_cell.angle_gamma   90.00
#
_symmetry.space_group_name_H-M   'P 1'
#
loop_
_entity.id
_entity.type
_entity.pdbx_description
1 polymer ?
#
loop_
_entity_poly.entity_id
_entity_poly.type
_entity_poly.pdbx_seq_one_letter_code
_entity_poly.pdbx_strand_id
1 'polypeptide(L)'
;MEMVNIKINGMPLSVPSGITILEAARYAGIEIPTLCYLKKINQIGACRICMVEVKGARSLVASCVFPVNEGMEILTNSDRVRNSRRTTLELILSTHERKCLSCVRSTNCELQKLCKEYGVENESKFDGVTPDYAYDDSMPHMIRDNSKCILCRRCVAACDEQGISVIGANARGFDTCITSPFEREIKEFSCIACGQCIVNCPTGALREKDDTPKVLEAINDPEKYVVVQTAPAVRAALGEEFGLPIGTDVEGKMVAALRRLGFDKVFDTDFSADLTIMEESNELIERITNGGALPMITSCSPGWVKYCEHYYPDQLDHLSTCKSPQQMFGATLKTWYAQKMDIDPAKIVSVSVMPCTAKKFEVGRDNQSASGYADVDISITTRELARMIKSAGISFNSLPDETYDSPLGEGSGAAVIFGATGGVMEAALRTAVEKITGQALDSVDFTEVRGMDGVKEATYTVGDLSVKVAVASGTKNAKTLMEQIKNGTSEYQFIEIMGCPGGCINGGGQPIVSAAVRNFEDFRSKRASVLYNIDKNNENRKSHENSAVKRVYDEFFGEPGSHKAHEVLHTTYVKRGLYNN
;
A
#
# COMPACT_ATOMS: atom_id res chain seq x y z
N MET A 1 -15.34 27.73 -16.68
CA MET A 1 -15.48 27.83 -15.21
C MET A 1 -15.58 29.30 -14.87
N GLU A 2 -16.52 29.70 -14.01
CA GLU A 2 -16.60 31.07 -13.49
C GLU A 2 -15.36 31.36 -12.64
N MET A 3 -14.79 32.56 -12.78
CA MET A 3 -13.58 32.99 -12.07
C MET A 3 -13.94 34.09 -11.08
N VAL A 4 -13.30 34.10 -9.91
CA VAL A 4 -13.44 35.17 -8.92
C VAL A 4 -12.11 35.87 -8.68
N ASN A 5 -12.15 37.19 -8.50
CA ASN A 5 -11.00 38.01 -8.20
C ASN A 5 -10.86 38.18 -6.69
N ILE A 6 -9.70 37.82 -6.17
CA ILE A 6 -9.35 37.91 -4.76
C ILE A 6 -7.98 38.56 -4.60
N LYS A 7 -7.61 38.89 -3.36
CA LYS A 7 -6.24 39.26 -3.01
C LYS A 7 -5.72 38.34 -1.90
N ILE A 8 -4.54 37.78 -2.08
CA ILE A 8 -3.84 37.03 -1.03
C ILE A 8 -2.53 37.74 -0.73
N ASN A 9 -2.33 38.17 0.52
CA ASN A 9 -1.17 38.97 0.95
C ASN A 9 -0.92 40.21 0.07
N GLY A 10 -2.01 40.86 -0.36
CA GLY A 10 -1.97 42.03 -1.25
C GLY A 10 -1.79 41.70 -2.73
N MET A 11 -1.51 40.45 -3.10
CA MET A 11 -1.37 40.02 -4.50
C MET A 11 -2.75 39.76 -5.11
N PRO A 12 -3.15 40.47 -6.19
CA PRO A 12 -4.39 40.20 -6.90
C PRO A 12 -4.29 38.88 -7.67
N LEU A 13 -5.33 38.06 -7.57
CA LEU A 13 -5.41 36.73 -8.20
C LEU A 13 -6.81 36.51 -8.76
N SER A 14 -6.89 35.86 -9.91
CA SER A 14 -8.14 35.32 -10.46
C SER A 14 -8.09 33.80 -10.35
N VAL A 15 -9.04 33.21 -9.62
CA VAL A 15 -9.08 31.77 -9.35
C VAL A 15 -10.46 31.19 -9.66
N PRO A 16 -10.58 29.87 -9.94
CA PRO A 16 -11.87 29.25 -10.16
C PRO A 16 -12.83 29.45 -8.96
N SER A 17 -14.08 29.83 -9.25
CA SER A 17 -15.13 29.93 -8.24
C SER A 17 -15.38 28.58 -7.55
N GLY A 18 -15.71 28.60 -6.27
CA GLY A 18 -16.05 27.41 -5.47
C GLY A 18 -14.87 26.65 -4.87
N ILE A 19 -13.62 26.98 -5.21
CA ILE A 19 -12.45 26.38 -4.52
C ILE A 19 -12.28 26.96 -3.11
N THR A 20 -11.57 26.25 -2.25
CA THR A 20 -11.26 26.72 -0.89
C THR A 20 -10.14 27.76 -0.89
N ILE A 21 -10.05 28.60 0.16
CA ILE A 21 -8.91 29.51 0.34
C ILE A 21 -7.58 28.74 0.35
N LEU A 22 -7.55 27.52 0.91
CA LEU A 22 -6.38 26.65 0.90
C LEU A 22 -5.91 26.33 -0.53
N GLU A 23 -6.85 26.02 -1.42
CA GLU A 23 -6.56 25.73 -2.83
C GLU A 23 -6.15 26.99 -3.59
N ALA A 24 -6.86 28.10 -3.36
CA ALA A 24 -6.56 29.39 -3.98
C ALA A 24 -5.15 29.89 -3.62
N ALA A 25 -4.70 29.69 -2.37
CA ALA A 25 -3.37 30.10 -1.93
C ALA A 25 -2.23 29.48 -2.75
N ARG A 26 -2.43 28.29 -3.33
CA ARG A 26 -1.40 27.65 -4.17
C ARG A 26 -1.17 28.38 -5.50
N TYR A 27 -2.20 29.04 -6.05
CA TYR A 27 -2.04 29.90 -7.23
C TYR A 27 -1.14 31.11 -6.94
N ALA A 28 -1.04 31.49 -5.67
CA ALA A 28 -0.16 32.55 -5.18
C ALA A 28 1.26 32.03 -4.82
N GLY A 29 1.55 30.74 -4.99
CA GLY A 29 2.77 30.13 -4.48
C GLY A 29 2.84 30.05 -2.94
N ILE A 30 1.69 30.11 -2.25
CA ILE A 30 1.61 30.09 -0.80
C ILE A 30 1.13 28.72 -0.30
N GLU A 31 1.93 28.10 0.55
CA GLU A 31 1.54 26.89 1.27
C GLU A 31 0.95 27.23 2.64
N ILE A 32 -0.36 27.01 2.81
CA ILE A 32 -1.02 27.10 4.12
C ILE A 32 -0.95 25.71 4.79
N PRO A 33 -0.42 25.60 6.02
CA PRO A 33 -0.24 24.30 6.66
C PRO A 33 -1.57 23.64 7.02
N THR A 34 -1.56 22.31 7.09
CA THR A 34 -2.70 21.50 7.55
C THR A 34 -2.21 20.30 8.35
N LEU A 35 -3.05 19.79 9.26
CA LEU A 35 -2.83 18.49 9.92
C LEU A 35 -3.96 17.52 9.62
N CYS A 36 -5.22 17.90 9.88
CA CYS A 36 -6.36 17.03 9.64
C CYS A 36 -6.77 16.96 8.16
N TYR A 37 -6.50 18.00 7.37
CA TYR A 37 -7.01 18.07 6.00
C TYR A 37 -6.33 17.04 5.08
N LEU A 38 -7.13 16.16 4.50
CA LEU A 38 -6.76 15.31 3.37
C LEU A 38 -7.76 15.56 2.25
N LYS A 39 -7.27 16.05 1.11
CA LYS A 39 -8.11 16.35 -0.05
C LYS A 39 -8.92 15.12 -0.44
N LYS A 40 -10.24 15.30 -0.62
CA LYS A 40 -11.25 14.27 -0.94
C LYS A 40 -11.45 13.15 0.10
N ILE A 41 -10.74 13.15 1.23
CA ILE A 41 -10.85 12.11 2.27
C ILE A 41 -11.31 12.70 3.60
N ASN A 42 -10.62 13.72 4.11
CA ASN A 42 -10.92 14.29 5.43
C ASN A 42 -10.87 15.82 5.38
N GLN A 43 -12.03 16.47 5.25
CA GLN A 43 -12.14 17.92 5.06
C GLN A 43 -12.95 18.58 6.19
N ILE A 44 -12.55 18.32 7.43
CA ILE A 44 -13.32 18.71 8.62
C ILE A 44 -12.87 20.04 9.26
N GLY A 45 -11.71 20.57 8.88
CA GLY A 45 -11.17 21.83 9.44
C GLY A 45 -10.92 21.82 10.96
N ALA A 46 -10.90 20.65 11.60
CA ALA A 46 -10.91 20.52 13.07
C ALA A 46 -9.60 20.91 13.75
N CYS A 47 -8.45 20.67 13.11
CA CYS A 47 -7.13 20.91 13.73
C CYS A 47 -6.77 22.40 13.89
N ARG A 48 -7.48 23.31 13.21
CA ARG A 48 -7.23 24.77 13.23
C ARG A 48 -5.78 25.21 12.94
N ILE A 49 -5.00 24.39 12.24
CA ILE A 49 -3.68 24.81 11.74
C ILE A 49 -3.79 25.67 10.46
N CYS A 50 -4.83 25.44 9.65
CA CYS A 50 -5.05 26.15 8.39
C CYS A 50 -5.67 27.55 8.53
N MET A 51 -5.56 28.17 9.71
CA MET A 51 -6.23 29.44 9.98
C MET A 51 -5.61 30.58 9.16
N VAL A 52 -6.45 31.42 8.58
CA VAL A 52 -6.07 32.64 7.83
C VAL A 52 -6.95 33.79 8.26
N GLU A 53 -6.51 35.00 7.97
CA GLU A 53 -7.27 36.22 8.24
C GLU A 53 -7.96 36.67 6.95
N VAL A 54 -9.25 36.97 7.03
CA VAL A 54 -10.03 37.55 5.92
C VAL A 54 -10.47 38.94 6.35
N LYS A 55 -10.16 39.95 5.54
CA LYS A 55 -10.50 41.34 5.88
C LYS A 55 -12.01 41.49 6.01
N GLY A 56 -12.45 42.16 7.08
CA GLY A 56 -13.86 42.30 7.43
C GLY A 56 -14.43 41.12 8.23
N ALA A 57 -13.74 39.98 8.32
CA ALA A 57 -14.14 38.89 9.20
C ALA A 57 -13.75 39.18 10.66
N ARG A 58 -14.65 38.90 11.60
CA ARG A 58 -14.41 39.09 13.05
C ARG A 58 -13.33 38.14 13.59
N SER A 59 -13.35 36.89 13.12
CA SER A 59 -12.44 35.81 13.54
C SER A 59 -11.55 35.37 12.38
N LEU A 60 -10.44 34.71 12.72
CA LEU A 60 -9.71 33.92 11.73
C LEU A 60 -10.63 32.82 11.18
N VAL A 61 -10.41 32.40 9.94
CA VAL A 61 -11.18 31.36 9.26
C VAL A 61 -10.30 30.17 8.88
N ALA A 62 -10.87 28.96 8.85
CA ALA A 62 -10.15 27.76 8.45
C ALA A 62 -10.10 27.64 6.93
N SER A 63 -8.93 27.90 6.31
CA SER A 63 -8.81 28.01 4.86
C SER A 63 -9.19 26.74 4.09
N CYS A 64 -9.07 25.57 4.73
CA CYS A 64 -9.27 24.27 4.08
C CYS A 64 -10.74 23.87 3.85
N VAL A 65 -11.68 24.62 4.42
CA VAL A 65 -13.14 24.40 4.28
C VAL A 65 -13.90 25.69 3.96
N PHE A 66 -13.18 26.81 3.79
CA PHE A 66 -13.79 28.10 3.54
C PHE A 66 -13.67 28.45 2.05
N PRO A 67 -14.76 28.57 1.29
CA PRO A 67 -14.73 28.89 -0.13
C PRO A 67 -14.30 30.34 -0.38
N VAL A 68 -13.66 30.59 -1.52
CA VAL A 68 -13.37 31.95 -1.98
C VAL A 68 -14.63 32.61 -2.57
N ASN A 69 -14.77 33.93 -2.37
CA ASN A 69 -15.79 34.76 -3.00
C ASN A 69 -15.14 36.00 -3.63
N GLU A 70 -15.84 36.61 -4.59
CA GLU A 70 -15.42 37.85 -5.25
C GLU A 70 -15.05 38.95 -4.25
N GLY A 71 -13.93 39.62 -4.49
CA GLY A 71 -13.45 40.74 -3.69
C GLY A 71 -12.82 40.37 -2.34
N MET A 72 -12.66 39.07 -2.02
CA MET A 72 -12.01 38.67 -0.76
C MET A 72 -10.55 39.15 -0.68
N GLU A 73 -10.19 39.72 0.47
CA GLU A 73 -8.80 40.03 0.82
C GLU A 73 -8.35 39.14 1.98
N ILE A 74 -7.33 38.31 1.75
CA ILE A 74 -6.87 37.25 2.65
C ILE A 74 -5.42 37.53 3.06
N LEU A 75 -5.11 37.42 4.35
CA LEU A 75 -3.75 37.44 4.89
C LEU A 75 -3.42 36.07 5.48
N THR A 76 -2.34 35.46 5.02
CA THR A 76 -1.98 34.08 5.40
C THR A 76 -0.89 33.98 6.46
N ASN A 77 -0.23 35.11 6.79
CA ASN A 77 0.94 35.16 7.66
C ASN A 77 0.97 36.33 8.66
N SER A 78 -0.16 37.02 8.91
CA SER A 78 -0.22 38.10 9.91
C SER A 78 0.19 37.60 11.30
N ASP A 79 0.63 38.50 12.19
CA ASP A 79 1.02 38.12 13.56
C ASP A 79 -0.10 37.36 14.29
N ARG A 80 -1.35 37.79 14.07
CA ARG A 80 -2.53 37.11 14.60
C ARG A 80 -2.64 35.66 14.10
N VAL A 81 -2.42 35.41 12.81
CA VAL A 81 -2.42 34.07 12.22
C VAL A 81 -1.27 33.22 12.75
N ARG A 82 -0.04 33.77 12.78
CA ARG A 82 1.15 33.06 13.26
C ARG A 82 1.02 32.65 14.73
N ASN A 83 0.55 33.57 15.58
CA ASN A 83 0.33 33.30 17.00
C ASN A 83 -0.77 32.24 17.21
N SER A 84 -1.88 32.32 16.46
CA SER A 84 -2.95 31.33 16.52
C SER A 84 -2.44 29.91 16.20
N ARG A 85 -1.65 29.75 15.14
CA ARG A 85 -1.06 28.46 14.75
C ARG A 85 -0.08 27.95 15.80
N ARG A 86 0.81 28.80 16.33
CA ARG A 86 1.74 28.42 17.41
C ARG A 86 1.01 27.94 18.65
N THR A 87 0.05 28.72 19.16
CA THR A 87 -0.76 28.34 20.33
C THR A 87 -1.50 27.03 20.08
N THR A 88 -2.05 26.83 18.89
CA THR A 88 -2.72 25.56 18.53
C THR A 88 -1.77 24.37 18.59
N LEU A 89 -0.52 24.52 18.11
CA LEU A 89 0.49 23.47 18.21
C LEU A 89 0.90 23.20 19.66
N GLU A 90 1.11 24.23 20.47
CA GLU A 90 1.40 24.09 21.91
C GLU A 90 0.26 23.36 22.65
N LEU A 91 -1.00 23.62 22.30
CA LEU A 91 -2.17 22.92 22.83
C LEU A 91 -2.29 21.46 22.34
N ILE A 92 -1.90 21.16 21.10
CA ILE A 92 -1.85 19.77 20.62
C ILE A 92 -0.79 18.99 21.40
N LEU A 93 0.34 19.63 21.72
CA LEU A 93 1.45 19.01 22.44
C LEU A 93 1.13 18.70 23.91
N SER A 94 0.18 19.41 24.54
CA SER A 94 -0.16 19.18 25.95
C SER A 94 -0.77 17.81 26.23
N THR A 95 -1.36 17.16 25.21
CA THR A 95 -1.91 15.80 25.28
C THR A 95 -1.23 14.85 24.28
N HIS A 96 0.02 15.12 23.92
CA HIS A 96 0.81 14.28 23.02
C HIS A 96 2.08 13.83 23.72
N GLU A 97 2.40 12.53 23.63
CA GLU A 97 3.64 12.03 24.18
C GLU A 97 4.84 12.44 23.31
N ARG A 98 5.66 13.36 23.83
CA ARG A 98 6.77 14.03 23.13
C ARG A 98 8.07 13.20 23.08
N LYS A 99 7.99 11.87 23.01
CA LYS A 99 9.15 10.97 22.89
C LYS A 99 9.67 10.91 21.44
N CYS A 100 10.09 12.05 20.89
CA CYS A 100 10.44 12.16 19.48
C CYS A 100 11.69 11.36 19.09
N LEU A 101 12.68 11.23 19.99
CA LEU A 101 13.95 10.53 19.70
C LEU A 101 13.77 9.02 19.47
N SER A 102 12.82 8.38 20.16
CA SER A 102 12.51 6.96 20.00
C SER A 102 11.33 6.70 19.06
N CYS A 103 10.72 7.76 18.51
CA CYS A 103 9.54 7.62 17.65
C CYS A 103 9.95 7.24 16.22
N VAL A 104 9.30 6.23 15.65
CA VAL A 104 9.49 5.79 14.25
C VAL A 104 9.18 6.88 13.21
N ARG A 105 8.48 7.94 13.62
CA ARG A 105 8.16 9.11 12.80
C ARG A 105 9.09 10.30 12.99
N SER A 106 10.18 10.13 13.74
CA SER A 106 11.21 11.16 13.83
C SER A 106 11.68 11.53 12.41
N THR A 107 11.93 12.82 12.17
CA THR A 107 12.35 13.40 10.87
C THR A 107 11.31 13.41 9.74
N ASN A 108 10.20 12.68 9.84
CA ASN A 108 9.10 12.71 8.85
C ASN A 108 7.70 12.92 9.48
N CYS A 109 7.62 13.35 10.74
CA CYS A 109 6.38 13.68 11.44
C CYS A 109 5.87 15.08 11.04
N GLU A 110 4.62 15.16 10.58
CA GLU A 110 4.02 16.45 10.15
C GLU A 110 3.86 17.41 11.35
N LEU A 111 3.51 16.90 12.53
CA LEU A 111 3.42 17.70 13.76
C LEU A 111 4.77 18.28 14.14
N GLN A 112 5.82 17.44 14.16
CA GLN A 112 7.18 17.87 14.52
C GLN A 112 7.69 18.96 13.57
N LYS A 113 7.46 18.79 12.25
CA LYS A 113 7.81 19.79 11.23
C LYS A 113 7.14 21.13 11.51
N LEU A 114 5.83 21.13 11.78
CA LEU A 114 5.08 22.36 12.05
C LEU A 114 5.50 23.04 13.36
N CYS A 115 5.76 22.29 14.43
CA CYS A 115 6.28 22.84 15.69
C CYS A 115 7.59 23.59 15.46
N LYS A 116 8.50 23.02 14.66
CA LYS A 116 9.76 23.68 14.27
C LYS A 116 9.52 24.95 13.44
N GLU A 117 8.69 24.87 12.40
CA GLU A 117 8.43 26.00 11.48
C GLU A 117 7.75 27.20 12.17
N TYR A 118 6.90 26.94 13.15
CA TYR A 118 6.17 27.99 13.89
C TYR A 118 6.87 28.45 15.17
N GLY A 119 8.07 27.92 15.47
CA GLY A 119 8.88 28.32 16.63
C GLY A 119 8.18 27.99 17.95
N VAL A 120 7.75 26.74 18.11
CA VAL A 120 7.34 26.21 19.42
C VAL A 120 8.61 25.91 20.21
N GLU A 121 8.99 26.80 21.12
CA GLU A 121 10.23 26.70 21.91
C GLU A 121 10.03 26.01 23.26
N ASN A 122 8.81 26.07 23.80
CA ASN A 122 8.44 25.40 25.04
C ASN A 122 7.29 24.44 24.76
N GLU A 123 7.62 23.18 24.50
CA GLU A 123 6.63 22.13 24.26
C GLU A 123 5.75 21.84 25.48
N SER A 124 6.14 22.29 26.68
CA SER A 124 5.47 22.06 27.98
C SER A 124 4.58 23.20 28.48
N LYS A 125 4.46 24.26 27.69
CA LYS A 125 3.76 25.49 28.09
C LYS A 125 2.33 25.29 28.60
N PHE A 126 1.61 24.31 28.04
CA PHE A 126 0.23 23.99 28.43
C PHE A 126 0.09 22.59 29.04
N ASP A 127 1.17 22.03 29.60
CA ASP A 127 1.10 20.72 30.25
C ASP A 127 0.02 20.72 31.34
N GLY A 128 -0.72 19.63 31.39
CA GLY A 128 -1.83 19.43 32.32
C GLY A 128 -2.11 17.95 32.52
N VAL A 129 -3.37 17.62 32.81
CA VAL A 129 -3.81 16.22 32.84
C VAL A 129 -3.67 15.65 31.44
N THR A 130 -3.15 14.42 31.33
CA THR A 130 -3.14 13.62 30.11
C THR A 130 -4.22 12.54 30.20
N PRO A 131 -5.00 12.30 29.14
CA PRO A 131 -5.95 11.20 29.13
C PRO A 131 -5.23 9.86 29.21
N ASP A 132 -5.92 8.83 29.70
CA ASP A 132 -5.41 7.46 29.62
C ASP A 132 -5.44 7.00 28.16
N TYR A 133 -4.34 6.41 27.70
CA TYR A 133 -4.16 6.07 26.29
C TYR A 133 -4.22 4.56 26.11
N ALA A 134 -5.23 4.09 25.37
CA ALA A 134 -5.26 2.71 24.91
C ALA A 134 -4.10 2.44 23.92
N TYR A 135 -3.24 1.51 24.31
CA TYR A 135 -2.23 0.90 23.45
C TYR A 135 -2.77 -0.43 22.91
N ASP A 136 -2.72 -0.63 21.60
CA ASP A 136 -3.23 -1.83 20.94
C ASP A 136 -2.17 -2.35 19.96
N ASP A 137 -1.61 -3.52 20.28
CA ASP A 137 -0.67 -4.29 19.46
C ASP A 137 -1.23 -5.68 19.11
N SER A 138 -2.56 -5.81 19.18
CA SER A 138 -3.29 -7.08 19.04
C SER A 138 -3.20 -7.67 17.64
N MET A 139 -2.83 -6.86 16.65
CA MET A 139 -2.70 -7.27 15.25
C MET A 139 -1.24 -7.55 14.87
N PRO A 140 -0.99 -8.52 13.98
CA PRO A 140 0.37 -8.86 13.57
C PRO A 140 1.05 -7.76 12.73
N HIS A 141 0.27 -6.86 12.12
CA HIS A 141 0.76 -5.93 11.11
C HIS A 141 0.83 -4.46 11.55
N MET A 142 0.23 -4.10 12.70
CA MET A 142 0.12 -2.70 13.12
C MET A 142 0.11 -2.54 14.64
N ILE A 143 0.51 -1.34 15.08
CA ILE A 143 0.38 -0.85 16.45
C ILE A 143 -0.43 0.45 16.43
N ARG A 144 -1.39 0.57 17.36
CA ARG A 144 -2.08 1.82 17.69
C ARG A 144 -1.65 2.31 19.07
N ASP A 145 -1.10 3.51 19.08
CA ASP A 145 -0.54 4.17 20.25
C ASP A 145 -1.20 5.55 20.40
N ASN A 146 -2.31 5.60 21.13
CA ASN A 146 -3.12 6.81 21.23
C ASN A 146 -2.40 7.96 21.97
N SER A 147 -1.31 7.67 22.70
CA SER A 147 -0.47 8.70 23.33
C SER A 147 0.13 9.68 22.32
N LYS A 148 0.25 9.25 21.06
CA LYS A 148 0.77 10.05 19.94
C LYS A 148 -0.33 10.55 19.01
N CYS A 149 -1.60 10.31 19.34
CA CYS A 149 -2.72 10.74 18.52
C CYS A 149 -2.99 12.24 18.71
N ILE A 150 -3.36 12.92 17.62
CA ILE A 150 -3.75 14.34 17.64
C ILE A 150 -5.22 14.54 17.27
N LEU A 151 -6.01 13.46 17.34
CA LEU A 151 -7.45 13.41 17.01
C LEU A 151 -7.81 14.04 15.65
N CYS A 152 -6.90 13.97 14.69
CA CYS A 152 -7.09 14.58 13.36
C CYS A 152 -8.10 13.84 12.48
N ARG A 153 -8.47 12.59 12.86
CA ARG A 153 -9.43 11.70 12.19
C ARG A 153 -9.06 11.29 10.75
N ARG A 154 -7.83 11.55 10.30
CA ARG A 154 -7.33 11.09 8.99
C ARG A 154 -7.41 9.57 8.84
N CYS A 155 -7.05 8.82 9.88
CA CYS A 155 -7.12 7.38 9.89
C CYS A 155 -8.55 6.83 9.83
N VAL A 156 -9.50 7.47 10.53
CA VAL A 156 -10.92 7.12 10.51
C VAL A 156 -11.47 7.30 9.10
N ALA A 157 -11.28 8.49 8.52
CA ALA A 157 -11.74 8.78 7.16
C ALA A 157 -11.07 7.87 6.12
N ALA A 158 -9.77 7.56 6.26
CA ALA A 158 -9.09 6.64 5.34
C ALA A 158 -9.62 5.19 5.45
N CYS A 159 -10.04 4.76 6.64
CA CYS A 159 -10.67 3.45 6.86
C CYS A 159 -12.09 3.39 6.29
N ASP A 160 -12.83 4.50 6.38
CA ASP A 160 -14.16 4.66 5.77
C ASP A 160 -14.10 4.74 4.23
N GLU A 161 -13.05 5.34 3.68
CA GLU A 161 -12.78 5.29 2.23
C GLU A 161 -12.42 3.89 1.72
N GLN A 162 -12.15 2.92 2.60
CA GLN A 162 -12.09 1.50 2.27
C GLN A 162 -13.43 0.77 2.48
N GLY A 163 -14.46 1.43 3.04
CA GLY A 163 -15.73 0.81 3.37
C GLY A 163 -15.68 -0.15 4.57
N ILE A 164 -14.66 -0.01 5.43
CA ILE A 164 -14.41 -0.93 6.56
C ILE A 164 -14.83 -0.32 7.90
N SER A 165 -14.36 0.90 8.19
CA SER A 165 -14.77 1.71 9.35
C SER A 165 -14.62 1.03 10.73
N VAL A 166 -13.56 0.25 10.93
CA VAL A 166 -13.26 -0.47 12.19
C VAL A 166 -12.55 0.37 13.27
N ILE A 167 -12.27 1.64 12.97
CA ILE A 167 -11.75 2.62 13.93
C ILE A 167 -12.54 3.92 13.82
N GLY A 168 -12.87 4.53 14.96
CA GLY A 168 -13.69 5.73 15.05
C GLY A 168 -13.34 6.59 16.27
N ALA A 169 -13.93 7.78 16.33
CA ALA A 169 -13.86 8.61 17.53
C ALA A 169 -14.86 8.07 18.57
N ASN A 170 -14.36 7.69 19.74
CA ASN A 170 -15.15 7.20 20.87
C ASN A 170 -15.05 8.18 22.03
N ALA A 171 -15.89 7.98 23.06
CA ALA A 171 -16.07 8.89 24.19
C ALA A 171 -16.38 10.34 23.74
N ARG A 172 -16.25 11.33 24.65
CA ARG A 172 -16.56 12.74 24.39
C ARG A 172 -15.67 13.67 25.21
N GLY A 173 -15.53 14.91 24.75
CA GLY A 173 -14.78 15.94 25.47
C GLY A 173 -13.30 15.56 25.61
N PHE A 174 -12.79 15.66 26.83
CA PHE A 174 -11.39 15.38 27.14
C PHE A 174 -11.00 13.91 26.90
N ASP A 175 -11.93 12.98 27.10
CA ASP A 175 -11.68 11.54 26.99
C ASP A 175 -11.77 11.00 25.55
N THR A 176 -11.98 11.88 24.56
CA THR A 176 -12.13 11.45 23.16
C THR A 176 -10.88 10.73 22.66
N CYS A 177 -11.04 9.50 22.19
CA CYS A 177 -9.94 8.69 21.67
C CYS A 177 -10.30 8.07 20.31
N ILE A 178 -9.29 7.67 19.54
CA ILE A 178 -9.50 6.89 18.31
C ILE A 178 -9.35 5.42 18.65
N THR A 179 -10.44 4.65 18.57
CA THR A 179 -10.42 3.22 18.88
C THR A 179 -11.50 2.47 18.10
N SER A 180 -11.54 1.15 18.24
CA SER A 180 -12.57 0.29 17.66
C SER A 180 -13.85 0.36 18.50
N PRO A 181 -15.00 -0.13 17.97
CA PRO A 181 -16.27 -0.08 18.70
C PRO A 181 -16.16 -0.67 20.12
N PHE A 182 -16.82 -0.02 21.09
CA PHE A 182 -16.79 -0.41 22.50
C PHE A 182 -15.39 -0.45 23.12
N GLU A 183 -14.43 0.26 22.54
CA GLU A 183 -13.04 0.36 23.02
C GLU A 183 -12.30 -0.98 23.07
N ARG A 184 -12.78 -1.98 22.31
CA ARG A 184 -12.18 -3.31 22.18
C ARG A 184 -10.96 -3.31 21.26
N GLU A 185 -10.20 -4.40 21.28
CA GLU A 185 -9.01 -4.57 20.44
C GLU A 185 -9.40 -4.70 18.96
N ILE A 186 -8.56 -4.18 18.07
CA ILE A 186 -8.85 -4.20 16.63
C ILE A 186 -8.87 -5.62 16.03
N LYS A 187 -8.21 -6.61 16.66
CA LYS A 187 -8.24 -8.02 16.21
C LYS A 187 -9.64 -8.64 16.25
N GLU A 188 -10.56 -8.03 16.99
CA GLU A 188 -11.90 -8.57 17.23
C GLU A 188 -12.89 -8.14 16.13
N PHE A 189 -12.45 -7.30 15.18
CA PHE A 189 -13.26 -6.75 14.10
C PHE A 189 -12.70 -7.09 12.72
N SER A 190 -13.47 -6.75 11.68
CA SER A 190 -13.19 -6.99 10.26
C SER A 190 -12.02 -6.17 9.66
N CYS A 191 -11.00 -5.83 10.45
CA CYS A 191 -9.82 -5.13 9.96
C CYS A 191 -9.09 -5.96 8.89
N ILE A 192 -9.05 -5.43 7.67
CA ILE A 192 -8.46 -6.08 6.49
C ILE A 192 -6.94 -5.94 6.38
N ALA A 193 -6.28 -5.36 7.39
CA ALA A 193 -4.83 -5.17 7.46
C ALA A 193 -4.17 -4.31 6.35
N CYS A 194 -4.94 -3.55 5.57
CA CYS A 194 -4.44 -2.80 4.40
C CYS A 194 -3.48 -1.65 4.74
N GLY A 195 -3.48 -1.18 6.00
CA GLY A 195 -2.57 -0.13 6.49
C GLY A 195 -2.83 1.27 5.94
N GLN A 196 -3.97 1.51 5.27
CA GLN A 196 -4.34 2.85 4.80
C GLN A 196 -4.48 3.87 5.94
N CYS A 197 -4.85 3.41 7.13
CA CYS A 197 -4.88 4.23 8.34
C CYS A 197 -3.47 4.66 8.80
N ILE A 198 -2.44 3.82 8.59
CA ILE A 198 -1.03 4.10 8.94
C ILE A 198 -0.45 5.16 8.02
N VAL A 199 -0.53 4.97 6.70
CA VAL A 199 0.07 5.90 5.72
C VAL A 199 -0.59 7.27 5.73
N ASN A 200 -1.82 7.37 6.23
CA ASN A 200 -2.53 8.65 6.40
C ASN A 200 -2.39 9.23 7.81
N CYS A 201 -1.64 8.62 8.73
CA CYS A 201 -1.39 9.18 10.06
C CYS A 201 -0.30 10.28 9.99
N PRO A 202 -0.52 11.50 10.48
CA PRO A 202 0.51 12.55 10.48
C PRO A 202 1.60 12.38 11.55
N THR A 203 1.39 11.48 12.52
CA THR A 203 2.25 11.28 13.70
C THR A 203 2.58 9.79 13.88
N GLY A 204 3.19 9.41 15.01
CA GLY A 204 3.53 8.02 15.36
C GLY A 204 2.39 7.20 16.00
N ALA A 205 1.14 7.68 15.92
CA ALA A 205 -0.01 7.03 16.57
C ALA A 205 -0.41 5.70 15.93
N LEU A 206 -0.22 5.59 14.62
CA LEU A 206 -0.43 4.35 13.88
C LEU A 206 0.85 4.04 13.12
N ARG A 207 1.36 2.82 13.29
CA ARG A 207 2.60 2.35 12.65
C ARG A 207 2.51 0.86 12.36
N GLU A 208 3.32 0.40 11.41
CA GLU A 208 3.54 -1.03 11.21
C GLU A 208 4.21 -1.65 12.44
N LYS A 209 3.95 -2.95 12.66
CA LYS A 209 4.72 -3.74 13.64
C LYS A 209 6.10 -4.02 13.05
N ASP A 210 7.13 -3.67 13.80
CA ASP A 210 8.52 -3.76 13.33
C ASP A 210 9.06 -5.18 13.50
N ASP A 211 9.31 -5.85 12.38
CA ASP A 211 9.90 -7.19 12.33
C ASP A 211 11.39 -7.16 11.93
N THR A 212 12.00 -5.97 11.79
CA THR A 212 13.44 -5.86 11.50
C THR A 212 14.33 -6.55 12.54
N PRO A 213 14.01 -6.60 13.86
CA PRO A 213 14.81 -7.36 14.80
C PRO A 213 14.87 -8.86 14.48
N LYS A 214 13.77 -9.45 13.99
CA LYS A 214 13.71 -10.87 13.60
C LYS A 214 14.59 -11.15 12.40
N VAL A 215 14.63 -10.22 11.43
CA VAL A 215 15.49 -10.34 10.25
C VAL A 215 16.95 -10.26 10.65
N LEU A 216 17.32 -9.30 11.51
CA LEU A 216 18.69 -9.15 12.00
C LEU A 216 19.12 -10.36 12.84
N GLU A 217 18.23 -10.93 13.66
CA GLU A 217 18.50 -12.18 14.38
C GLU A 217 18.82 -13.32 13.41
N ALA A 218 17.99 -13.50 12.37
CA ALA A 218 18.24 -14.53 11.36
C ALA A 218 19.56 -14.32 10.60
N ILE A 219 19.86 -13.09 10.18
CA ILE A 219 21.11 -12.77 9.44
C ILE A 219 22.36 -13.05 10.30
N ASN A 220 22.26 -12.86 11.62
CA ASN A 220 23.39 -13.08 12.53
C ASN A 220 23.49 -14.54 13.02
N ASP A 221 22.56 -15.42 12.65
CA ASP A 221 22.61 -16.84 12.98
C ASP A 221 23.38 -17.61 11.88
N PRO A 222 24.60 -18.10 12.14
CA PRO A 222 25.41 -18.80 11.14
C PRO A 222 24.83 -20.16 10.70
N GLU A 223 23.84 -20.70 11.41
CA GLU A 223 23.14 -21.94 11.03
C GLU A 223 21.97 -21.69 10.06
N LYS A 224 21.62 -20.43 9.81
CA LYS A 224 20.51 -20.05 8.92
C LYS A 224 21.01 -19.64 7.55
N TYR A 225 20.17 -19.94 6.56
CA TYR A 225 20.31 -19.47 5.19
C TYR A 225 19.21 -18.45 4.91
N VAL A 226 19.56 -17.16 4.94
CA VAL A 226 18.60 -16.06 4.92
C VAL A 226 18.46 -15.51 3.51
N VAL A 227 17.27 -15.69 2.96
CA VAL A 227 16.93 -15.30 1.60
C VAL A 227 15.93 -14.16 1.64
N VAL A 228 16.15 -13.13 0.83
CA VAL A 228 15.19 -12.02 0.69
C VAL A 228 14.61 -11.96 -0.71
N GLN A 229 13.30 -11.73 -0.79
CA GLN A 229 12.59 -11.33 -2.00
C GLN A 229 12.01 -9.92 -1.85
N THR A 230 11.96 -9.15 -2.93
CA THR A 230 11.40 -7.79 -2.92
C THR A 230 10.26 -7.63 -3.91
N ALA A 231 9.14 -7.07 -3.45
CA ALA A 231 7.99 -6.82 -4.32
C ALA A 231 8.28 -5.73 -5.37
N PRO A 232 7.59 -5.75 -6.53
CA PRO A 232 7.85 -4.81 -7.62
C PRO A 232 7.73 -3.35 -7.18
N ALA A 233 6.69 -2.97 -6.42
CA ALA A 233 6.49 -1.58 -6.02
C ALA A 233 7.50 -1.04 -4.98
N VAL A 234 8.37 -1.88 -4.41
CA VAL A 234 9.42 -1.41 -3.48
C VAL A 234 10.47 -0.59 -4.23
N ARG A 235 10.90 -1.06 -5.41
CA ARG A 235 11.91 -0.39 -6.25
C ARG A 235 11.48 0.98 -6.77
N ALA A 236 10.18 1.23 -6.83
CA ALA A 236 9.60 2.50 -7.26
C ALA A 236 9.45 3.57 -6.15
N ALA A 237 9.61 3.18 -4.87
CA ALA A 237 9.30 4.04 -3.74
C ALA A 237 10.41 4.11 -2.69
N LEU A 238 11.24 3.06 -2.52
CA LEU A 238 12.27 3.00 -1.49
C LEU A 238 13.20 4.23 -1.49
N GLY A 239 13.53 4.76 -2.68
CA GLY A 239 14.38 5.94 -2.83
C GLY A 239 13.88 7.19 -2.10
N GLU A 240 12.56 7.32 -1.89
CA GLU A 240 11.95 8.45 -1.18
C GLU A 240 12.45 8.55 0.27
N GLU A 241 12.72 7.41 0.92
CA GLU A 241 13.26 7.36 2.28
C GLU A 241 14.72 7.84 2.35
N PHE A 242 15.40 7.98 1.21
CA PHE A 242 16.77 8.45 1.06
C PHE A 242 16.85 9.81 0.35
N GLY A 243 15.71 10.52 0.26
CA GLY A 243 15.62 11.87 -0.31
C GLY A 243 15.62 11.93 -1.83
N LEU A 244 15.50 10.80 -2.52
CA LEU A 244 15.33 10.80 -3.98
C LEU A 244 13.90 11.22 -4.36
N PRO A 245 13.71 11.85 -5.54
CA PRO A 245 12.38 12.21 -6.02
C PRO A 245 11.42 11.02 -6.10
N ILE A 246 10.13 11.26 -5.81
CA ILE A 246 9.08 10.24 -6.01
C ILE A 246 9.06 9.79 -7.47
N GLY A 247 9.05 8.48 -7.70
CA GLY A 247 9.12 7.89 -9.05
C GLY A 247 10.55 7.71 -9.56
N THR A 248 11.53 7.63 -8.65
CA THR A 248 12.90 7.20 -8.99
C THR A 248 12.98 5.68 -8.90
N ASP A 249 13.45 5.03 -9.96
CA ASP A 249 13.81 3.62 -9.92
C ASP A 249 15.11 3.41 -9.12
N VAL A 250 15.05 2.55 -8.11
CA VAL A 250 16.19 2.23 -7.24
C VAL A 250 16.44 0.73 -7.11
N GLU A 251 16.00 -0.08 -8.08
CA GLU A 251 16.17 -1.54 -8.06
C GLU A 251 17.62 -1.96 -7.77
N GLY A 252 18.57 -1.48 -8.59
CA GLY A 252 19.97 -1.88 -8.44
C GLY A 252 20.57 -1.52 -7.08
N LYS A 253 20.26 -0.33 -6.56
CA LYS A 253 20.72 0.12 -5.23
C LYS A 253 20.06 -0.65 -4.11
N MET A 254 18.79 -1.03 -4.27
CA MET A 254 18.06 -1.87 -3.33
C MET A 254 18.73 -3.23 -3.21
N VAL A 255 19.06 -3.88 -4.33
CA VAL A 255 19.78 -5.16 -4.35
C VAL A 255 21.15 -5.03 -3.69
N ALA A 256 21.92 -4.02 -4.07
CA ALA A 256 23.24 -3.75 -3.49
C ALA A 256 23.17 -3.51 -1.97
N ALA A 257 22.12 -2.86 -1.49
CA ALA A 257 21.91 -2.62 -0.06
C ALA A 257 21.56 -3.91 0.68
N LEU A 258 20.69 -4.76 0.11
CA LEU A 258 20.31 -6.05 0.70
C LEU A 258 21.53 -6.98 0.84
N ARG A 259 22.40 -7.08 -0.17
CA ARG A 259 23.65 -7.85 -0.02
C ARG A 259 24.52 -7.32 1.12
N ARG A 260 24.65 -5.99 1.25
CA ARG A 260 25.45 -5.35 2.31
C ARG A 260 24.81 -5.47 3.71
N LEU A 261 23.50 -5.70 3.79
CA LEU A 261 22.83 -6.01 5.05
C LEU A 261 23.12 -7.43 5.56
N GLY A 262 23.63 -8.32 4.70
CA GLY A 262 24.05 -9.68 5.08
C GLY A 262 23.11 -10.80 4.66
N PHE A 263 22.17 -10.56 3.74
CA PHE A 263 21.38 -11.65 3.15
C PHE A 263 22.25 -12.57 2.28
N ASP A 264 22.06 -13.88 2.40
CA ASP A 264 22.81 -14.89 1.61
C ASP A 264 22.41 -14.88 0.13
N LYS A 265 21.13 -14.62 -0.14
CA LYS A 265 20.58 -14.44 -1.49
C LYS A 265 19.57 -13.32 -1.54
N VAL A 266 19.64 -12.56 -2.63
CA VAL A 266 18.74 -11.46 -2.96
C VAL A 266 18.04 -11.80 -4.26
N PHE A 267 16.74 -12.10 -4.15
CA PHE A 267 15.88 -12.52 -5.25
C PHE A 267 14.73 -11.55 -5.48
N ASP A 268 13.97 -11.76 -6.55
CA ASP A 268 12.88 -10.90 -6.96
C ASP A 268 11.54 -11.62 -6.81
N THR A 269 10.55 -10.96 -6.18
CA THR A 269 9.18 -11.48 -6.15
C THR A 269 8.60 -11.56 -7.56
N ASP A 270 9.11 -10.78 -8.52
CA ASP A 270 8.63 -10.78 -9.91
C ASP A 270 8.74 -12.17 -10.57
N PHE A 271 9.74 -13.00 -10.20
CA PHE A 271 9.81 -14.40 -10.62
C PHE A 271 8.52 -15.17 -10.25
N SER A 272 8.06 -15.01 -9.01
CA SER A 272 6.85 -15.68 -8.51
C SER A 272 5.55 -14.99 -8.94
N ALA A 273 5.61 -13.73 -9.34
CA ALA A 273 4.49 -13.08 -10.00
C ALA A 273 4.24 -13.68 -11.39
N ASP A 274 5.31 -14.01 -12.13
CA ASP A 274 5.17 -14.79 -13.35
C ASP A 274 4.61 -16.19 -13.10
N LEU A 275 5.02 -16.88 -12.02
CA LEU A 275 4.40 -18.15 -11.61
C LEU A 275 2.90 -17.97 -11.30
N THR A 276 2.54 -16.88 -10.62
CA THR A 276 1.13 -16.57 -10.33
C THR A 276 0.34 -16.41 -11.62
N ILE A 277 0.88 -15.71 -12.63
CA ILE A 277 0.22 -15.59 -13.94
C ILE A 277 0.08 -16.93 -14.63
N MET A 278 1.10 -17.80 -14.56
CA MET A 278 1.04 -19.12 -15.19
C MET A 278 -0.10 -19.96 -14.63
N GLU A 279 -0.25 -20.03 -13.32
CA GLU A 279 -1.32 -20.76 -12.64
C GLU A 279 -2.68 -20.06 -12.77
N GLU A 280 -2.76 -18.74 -12.57
CA GLU A 280 -4.02 -17.99 -12.58
C GLU A 280 -4.61 -17.91 -13.99
N SER A 281 -3.77 -17.75 -15.02
CA SER A 281 -4.23 -17.83 -16.42
C SER A 281 -4.73 -19.24 -16.75
N ASN A 282 -4.08 -20.29 -16.23
CA ASN A 282 -4.51 -21.67 -16.43
C ASN A 282 -5.87 -21.93 -15.75
N GLU A 283 -6.00 -21.51 -14.48
CA GLU A 283 -7.25 -21.62 -13.72
C GLU A 283 -8.40 -20.85 -14.38
N LEU A 284 -8.12 -19.65 -14.93
CA LEU A 284 -9.12 -18.89 -15.68
C LEU A 284 -9.63 -19.65 -16.90
N ILE A 285 -8.69 -20.19 -17.70
CA ILE A 285 -9.01 -20.98 -18.90
C ILE A 285 -9.84 -22.21 -18.49
N GLU A 286 -9.40 -22.94 -17.46
CA GLU A 286 -10.11 -24.12 -16.96
C GLU A 286 -11.53 -23.79 -16.50
N ARG A 287 -11.73 -22.71 -15.73
CA ARG A 287 -13.06 -22.29 -15.28
C ARG A 287 -13.96 -21.89 -16.44
N ILE A 288 -13.43 -21.22 -17.46
CA ILE A 288 -14.18 -20.85 -18.67
C ILE A 288 -14.57 -22.09 -19.48
N THR A 289 -13.65 -23.03 -19.68
CA THR A 289 -13.87 -24.20 -20.55
C THR A 289 -14.70 -25.30 -19.86
N ASN A 290 -14.50 -25.53 -18.56
CA ASN A 290 -15.08 -26.65 -17.83
C ASN A 290 -16.27 -26.25 -16.93
N GLY A 291 -16.72 -24.99 -16.96
CA GLY A 291 -17.89 -24.53 -16.21
C GLY A 291 -17.63 -24.31 -14.72
N GLY A 292 -16.47 -23.74 -14.37
CA GLY A 292 -16.13 -23.35 -12.99
C GLY A 292 -16.83 -22.06 -12.53
N ALA A 293 -16.61 -21.68 -11.27
CA ALA A 293 -17.19 -20.47 -10.71
C ALA A 293 -16.63 -19.20 -11.38
N LEU A 294 -17.52 -18.43 -12.01
CA LEU A 294 -17.21 -17.16 -12.69
C LEU A 294 -18.09 -16.01 -12.15
N PRO A 295 -17.56 -14.78 -12.05
CA PRO A 295 -16.20 -14.37 -12.42
C PRO A 295 -15.13 -15.01 -11.52
N MET A 296 -13.96 -15.30 -12.09
CA MET A 296 -12.77 -15.57 -11.29
C MET A 296 -12.20 -14.23 -10.81
N ILE A 297 -11.75 -14.16 -9.57
CA ILE A 297 -11.24 -12.95 -8.94
C ILE A 297 -9.82 -13.19 -8.44
N THR A 298 -8.92 -12.27 -8.73
CA THR A 298 -7.52 -12.38 -8.29
C THR A 298 -7.38 -12.50 -6.77
N SER A 299 -6.41 -13.26 -6.30
CA SER A 299 -6.18 -13.52 -4.86
C SER A 299 -4.88 -12.93 -4.28
N CYS A 300 -4.04 -12.31 -5.11
CA CYS A 300 -2.69 -11.91 -4.71
C CYS A 300 -2.61 -10.79 -3.64
N SER A 301 -3.70 -10.03 -3.45
CA SER A 301 -3.84 -8.94 -2.49
C SER A 301 -4.46 -9.43 -1.17
N PRO A 302 -3.68 -9.62 -0.08
CA PRO A 302 -4.20 -10.20 1.17
C PRO A 302 -5.24 -9.32 1.87
N GLY A 303 -5.19 -8.00 1.70
CA GLY A 303 -6.24 -7.11 2.20
C GLY A 303 -7.56 -7.27 1.44
N TRP A 304 -7.51 -7.62 0.16
CA TRP A 304 -8.70 -7.97 -0.63
C TRP A 304 -9.23 -9.34 -0.21
N VAL A 305 -8.38 -10.37 -0.12
CA VAL A 305 -8.77 -11.70 0.35
C VAL A 305 -9.45 -11.60 1.70
N LYS A 306 -8.84 -10.92 2.68
CA LYS A 306 -9.42 -10.77 4.02
C LYS A 306 -10.74 -9.99 4.00
N TYR A 307 -10.91 -9.02 3.10
CA TYR A 307 -12.20 -8.35 2.90
C TYR A 307 -13.26 -9.33 2.39
N CYS A 308 -12.94 -10.14 1.37
CA CYS A 308 -13.86 -11.15 0.85
C CYS A 308 -14.26 -12.16 1.95
N GLU A 309 -13.29 -12.64 2.73
CA GLU A 309 -13.52 -13.56 3.86
C GLU A 309 -14.50 -13.00 4.91
N HIS A 310 -14.46 -11.70 5.19
CA HIS A 310 -15.33 -11.05 6.20
C HIS A 310 -16.70 -10.62 5.65
N TYR A 311 -16.74 -10.07 4.43
CA TYR A 311 -17.92 -9.38 3.90
C TYR A 311 -18.69 -10.18 2.84
N TYR A 312 -18.01 -11.13 2.17
CA TYR A 312 -18.59 -12.01 1.16
C TYR A 312 -18.15 -13.48 1.36
N PRO A 313 -18.28 -14.05 2.57
CA PRO A 313 -17.79 -15.39 2.89
C PRO A 313 -18.42 -16.51 2.03
N ASP A 314 -19.60 -16.27 1.44
CA ASP A 314 -20.27 -17.22 0.55
C ASP A 314 -19.85 -17.09 -0.92
N GLN A 315 -18.95 -16.17 -1.24
CA GLN A 315 -18.44 -15.91 -2.60
C GLN A 315 -16.96 -16.31 -2.74
N LEU A 316 -16.41 -17.07 -1.78
CA LEU A 316 -14.99 -17.45 -1.77
C LEU A 316 -14.59 -18.33 -2.95
N ASP A 317 -15.54 -19.08 -3.52
CA ASP A 317 -15.30 -19.94 -4.70
C ASP A 317 -14.94 -19.13 -5.95
N HIS A 318 -15.24 -17.82 -5.98
CA HIS A 318 -14.82 -16.91 -7.04
C HIS A 318 -13.35 -16.51 -6.92
N LEU A 319 -12.70 -16.64 -5.76
CA LEU A 319 -11.27 -16.32 -5.66
C LEU A 319 -10.45 -17.36 -6.43
N SER A 320 -9.42 -16.90 -7.14
CA SER A 320 -8.38 -17.77 -7.66
C SER A 320 -7.76 -18.56 -6.51
N THR A 321 -7.54 -19.85 -6.72
CA THR A 321 -6.89 -20.72 -5.73
C THR A 321 -5.38 -20.50 -5.67
N CYS A 322 -4.81 -19.75 -6.60
CA CYS A 322 -3.39 -19.41 -6.63
C CYS A 322 -2.96 -18.69 -5.33
N LYS A 323 -1.82 -19.08 -4.78
CA LYS A 323 -1.12 -18.30 -3.75
C LYS A 323 -0.70 -16.95 -4.33
N SER A 324 -0.49 -15.96 -3.46
CA SER A 324 0.10 -14.70 -3.91
C SER A 324 1.57 -14.88 -4.33
N PRO A 325 2.15 -13.95 -5.11
CA PRO A 325 3.58 -14.01 -5.47
C PRO A 325 4.48 -14.19 -4.25
N GLN A 326 4.24 -13.45 -3.16
CA GLN A 326 4.99 -13.62 -1.90
C GLN A 326 5.04 -15.09 -1.45
N GLN A 327 3.88 -15.75 -1.39
CA GLN A 327 3.76 -17.09 -0.85
C GLN A 327 4.21 -18.15 -1.87
N MET A 328 3.94 -17.95 -3.17
CA MET A 328 4.49 -18.80 -4.23
C MET A 328 6.02 -18.78 -4.25
N PHE A 329 6.63 -17.62 -4.03
CA PHE A 329 8.08 -17.51 -3.90
C PHE A 329 8.59 -18.33 -2.74
N GLY A 330 8.01 -18.16 -1.55
CA GLY A 330 8.40 -18.89 -0.35
C GLY A 330 8.25 -20.41 -0.50
N ALA A 331 7.12 -20.84 -1.06
CA ALA A 331 6.85 -22.24 -1.37
C ALA A 331 7.88 -22.81 -2.35
N THR A 332 8.17 -22.11 -3.44
CA THR A 332 9.15 -22.53 -4.45
C THR A 332 10.58 -22.54 -3.89
N LEU A 333 10.91 -21.57 -3.03
CA LEU A 333 12.20 -21.46 -2.37
C LEU A 333 12.45 -22.68 -1.45
N LYS A 334 11.49 -23.01 -0.59
CA LYS A 334 11.63 -24.09 0.40
C LYS A 334 11.31 -25.48 -0.14
N THR A 335 10.91 -25.60 -1.40
CA THR A 335 10.72 -26.88 -2.09
C THR A 335 11.77 -27.06 -3.18
N TRP A 336 11.49 -26.58 -4.39
CA TRP A 336 12.35 -26.76 -5.56
C TRP A 336 13.77 -26.20 -5.35
N TYR A 337 13.91 -24.96 -4.90
CA TYR A 337 15.24 -24.34 -4.78
C TYR A 337 16.07 -25.00 -3.68
N ALA A 338 15.47 -25.27 -2.53
CA ALA A 338 16.10 -26.01 -1.43
C ALA A 338 16.61 -27.38 -1.89
N GLN A 339 15.78 -28.15 -2.61
CA GLN A 339 16.17 -29.43 -3.19
C GLN A 339 17.31 -29.27 -4.21
N LYS A 340 17.23 -28.27 -5.08
CA LYS A 340 18.23 -28.04 -6.14
C LYS A 340 19.59 -27.62 -5.59
N MET A 341 19.60 -26.86 -4.50
CA MET A 341 20.82 -26.37 -3.85
C MET A 341 21.32 -27.29 -2.73
N ASP A 342 20.64 -28.41 -2.46
CA ASP A 342 20.95 -29.31 -1.35
C ASP A 342 20.95 -28.60 0.03
N ILE A 343 19.93 -27.77 0.26
CA ILE A 343 19.74 -27.02 1.51
C ILE A 343 18.54 -27.59 2.26
N ASP A 344 18.69 -27.87 3.55
CA ASP A 344 17.57 -28.25 4.42
C ASP A 344 16.55 -27.09 4.52
N PRO A 345 15.29 -27.28 4.10
CA PRO A 345 14.25 -26.25 4.20
C PRO A 345 14.08 -25.65 5.61
N ALA A 346 14.39 -26.41 6.67
CA ALA A 346 14.33 -25.95 8.07
C ALA A 346 15.38 -24.87 8.41
N LYS A 347 16.47 -24.83 7.64
CA LYS A 347 17.54 -23.83 7.78
C LYS A 347 17.27 -22.56 6.98
N ILE A 348 16.35 -22.59 6.02
CA ILE A 348 16.01 -21.43 5.19
C ILE A 348 15.10 -20.48 5.96
N VAL A 349 15.54 -19.22 6.08
CA VAL A 349 14.69 -18.10 6.53
C VAL A 349 14.33 -17.25 5.32
N SER A 350 13.09 -17.36 4.89
CA SER A 350 12.47 -16.65 3.76
C SER A 350 11.92 -15.30 4.24
N VAL A 351 12.56 -14.21 3.82
CA VAL A 351 12.20 -12.84 4.16
C VAL A 351 11.59 -12.15 2.93
N SER A 352 10.48 -11.44 3.13
CA SER A 352 9.86 -10.65 2.07
C SER A 352 9.88 -9.15 2.39
N VAL A 353 10.29 -8.33 1.42
CA VAL A 353 10.15 -6.86 1.49
C VAL A 353 8.94 -6.46 0.68
N MET A 354 7.92 -5.92 1.35
CA MET A 354 6.62 -5.69 0.76
C MET A 354 6.15 -4.24 0.95
N PRO A 355 5.48 -3.64 -0.04
CA PRO A 355 4.86 -2.33 0.10
C PRO A 355 3.55 -2.38 0.93
N CYS A 356 3.31 -3.46 1.67
CA CYS A 356 2.01 -3.82 2.23
C CYS A 356 2.15 -4.35 3.66
N THR A 357 1.31 -3.85 4.57
CA THR A 357 1.22 -4.39 5.94
C THR A 357 0.40 -5.68 5.99
N ALA A 358 -0.57 -5.88 5.10
CA ALA A 358 -1.38 -7.11 5.08
C ALA A 358 -0.56 -8.36 4.72
N LYS A 359 0.61 -8.19 4.06
CA LYS A 359 1.55 -9.27 3.79
C LYS A 359 2.16 -9.88 5.07
N LYS A 360 2.31 -9.08 6.14
CA LYS A 360 2.66 -9.58 7.49
C LYS A 360 1.57 -10.48 8.08
N PHE A 361 0.30 -10.17 7.83
CA PHE A 361 -0.81 -11.05 8.22
C PHE A 361 -0.83 -12.33 7.37
N GLU A 362 -0.53 -12.22 6.07
CA GLU A 362 -0.53 -13.36 5.15
C GLU A 362 0.49 -14.43 5.50
N VAL A 363 1.66 -14.03 6.06
CA VAL A 363 2.69 -14.95 6.58
C VAL A 363 2.11 -15.95 7.59
N GLY A 364 1.18 -15.52 8.44
CA GLY A 364 0.59 -16.35 9.49
C GLY A 364 -0.68 -17.10 9.09
N ARG A 365 -1.00 -17.21 7.79
CA ARG A 365 -2.19 -17.94 7.33
C ARG A 365 -1.93 -19.44 7.29
N ASP A 366 -2.96 -20.21 7.62
CA ASP A 366 -2.95 -21.66 7.44
C ASP A 366 -2.75 -22.04 5.96
N ASN A 367 -2.22 -23.24 5.71
CA ASN A 367 -1.94 -23.78 4.38
C ASN A 367 -0.92 -22.96 3.54
N GLN A 368 -0.07 -22.19 4.21
CA GLN A 368 1.08 -21.49 3.61
C GLN A 368 2.39 -22.15 4.06
N SER A 369 2.49 -23.47 3.85
CA SER A 369 3.61 -24.27 4.33
C SER A 369 3.87 -25.50 3.45
N ALA A 370 4.10 -25.29 2.16
CA ALA A 370 4.19 -26.38 1.17
C ALA A 370 5.34 -27.37 1.44
N SER A 371 6.40 -26.92 2.11
CA SER A 371 7.55 -27.75 2.51
C SER A 371 7.37 -28.45 3.87
N GLY A 372 6.25 -28.22 4.55
CA GLY A 372 6.07 -28.53 5.98
C GLY A 372 6.54 -27.42 6.93
N TYR A 373 7.26 -26.43 6.41
CA TYR A 373 7.64 -25.18 7.09
C TYR A 373 6.90 -24.00 6.45
N ALA A 374 6.72 -22.90 7.19
CA ALA A 374 6.10 -21.69 6.66
C ALA A 374 6.79 -21.24 5.36
N ASP A 375 6.02 -20.95 4.31
CA ASP A 375 6.53 -20.57 2.99
C ASP A 375 7.39 -19.29 3.09
N VAL A 376 6.89 -18.28 3.81
CA VAL A 376 7.61 -17.07 4.17
C VAL A 376 7.64 -16.95 5.70
N ASP A 377 8.80 -16.70 6.28
CA ASP A 377 8.98 -16.62 7.73
C ASP A 377 8.76 -15.20 8.26
N ILE A 378 9.24 -14.20 7.51
CA ILE A 378 9.23 -12.80 7.94
C ILE A 378 8.83 -11.91 6.77
N SER A 379 7.93 -10.96 7.00
CA SER A 379 7.62 -9.90 6.05
C SER A 379 7.94 -8.55 6.67
N ILE A 380 8.73 -7.73 5.99
CA ILE A 380 9.05 -6.35 6.38
C ILE A 380 8.54 -5.39 5.31
N THR A 381 8.19 -4.18 5.72
CA THR A 381 7.72 -3.12 4.83
C THR A 381 8.87 -2.38 4.14
N THR A 382 8.57 -1.60 3.09
CA THR A 382 9.52 -0.65 2.48
C THR A 382 10.16 0.28 3.53
N ARG A 383 9.36 0.74 4.51
CA ARG A 383 9.85 1.61 5.60
C ARG A 383 10.77 0.88 6.57
N GLU A 384 10.47 -0.38 6.87
CA GLU A 384 11.34 -1.24 7.69
C GLU A 384 12.68 -1.50 7.00
N LEU A 385 12.67 -1.85 5.71
CA LEU A 385 13.91 -1.98 4.93
C LEU A 385 14.72 -0.67 4.96
N ALA A 386 14.07 0.47 4.73
CA ALA A 386 14.77 1.76 4.79
C ALA A 386 15.41 2.02 6.16
N ARG A 387 14.75 1.62 7.26
CA ARG A 387 15.32 1.70 8.62
C ARG A 387 16.53 0.79 8.78
N MET A 388 16.48 -0.45 8.29
CA MET A 388 17.63 -1.37 8.32
C MET A 388 18.84 -0.82 7.57
N ILE A 389 18.64 -0.31 6.35
CA ILE A 389 19.72 0.28 5.54
C ILE A 389 20.34 1.48 6.27
N LYS A 390 19.50 2.36 6.83
CA LYS A 390 19.96 3.54 7.61
C LYS A 390 20.72 3.11 8.86
N SER A 391 20.22 2.13 9.63
CA SER A 391 20.88 1.68 10.86
C SER A 391 22.17 0.92 10.62
N ALA A 392 22.33 0.30 9.43
CA ALA A 392 23.58 -0.32 9.00
C ALA A 392 24.65 0.70 8.52
N GLY A 393 24.31 1.99 8.45
CA GLY A 393 25.24 3.03 7.98
C GLY A 393 25.53 2.98 6.47
N ILE A 394 24.66 2.33 5.69
CA ILE A 394 24.83 2.19 4.24
C ILE A 394 24.48 3.52 3.55
N SER A 395 25.44 4.06 2.80
CA SER A 395 25.23 5.25 1.94
C SER A 395 24.45 4.87 0.68
N PHE A 396 23.14 4.68 0.82
CA PHE A 396 22.26 4.14 -0.23
C PHE A 396 22.43 4.83 -1.60
N ASN A 397 22.43 6.16 -1.63
CA ASN A 397 22.55 6.94 -2.86
C ASN A 397 23.92 6.81 -3.55
N SER A 398 24.94 6.31 -2.84
CA SER A 398 26.29 6.08 -3.36
C SER A 398 26.53 4.63 -3.79
N LEU A 399 25.56 3.74 -3.59
CA LEU A 399 25.69 2.36 -3.99
C LEU A 399 25.74 2.22 -5.52
N PRO A 400 26.55 1.29 -6.04
CA PRO A 400 26.40 0.86 -7.42
C PRO A 400 25.06 0.15 -7.60
N ASP A 401 24.61 0.06 -8.84
CA ASP A 401 23.50 -0.81 -9.19
C ASP A 401 24.02 -2.26 -9.28
N GLU A 402 23.35 -3.20 -8.62
CA GLU A 402 23.63 -4.64 -8.66
C GLU A 402 22.37 -5.41 -9.09
N THR A 403 22.54 -6.62 -9.62
CA THR A 403 21.42 -7.46 -10.07
C THR A 403 21.07 -8.54 -9.06
N TYR A 404 19.80 -8.97 -9.08
CA TYR A 404 19.34 -10.11 -8.29
C TYR A 404 20.14 -11.38 -8.62
N ASP A 405 20.13 -12.33 -7.69
CA ASP A 405 20.72 -13.65 -7.87
C ASP A 405 19.86 -14.54 -8.79
N SER A 406 20.47 -15.37 -9.62
CA SER A 406 19.75 -16.41 -10.39
C SER A 406 19.55 -17.70 -9.57
N PRO A 407 18.53 -18.52 -9.86
CA PRO A 407 17.53 -18.35 -10.93
C PRO A 407 16.27 -17.59 -10.48
N LEU A 408 16.05 -17.41 -9.17
CA LEU A 408 14.81 -16.82 -8.64
C LEU A 408 14.77 -15.27 -8.70
N GLY A 409 15.78 -14.64 -9.31
CA GLY A 409 15.84 -13.19 -9.55
C GLY A 409 15.38 -12.74 -10.94
N GLU A 410 15.00 -13.67 -11.82
CA GLU A 410 14.59 -13.37 -13.19
C GLU A 410 13.06 -13.18 -13.26
N GLY A 411 12.62 -11.98 -13.64
CA GLY A 411 11.20 -11.62 -13.82
C GLY A 411 10.92 -10.98 -15.19
N SER A 412 9.72 -11.21 -15.72
CA SER A 412 9.25 -10.57 -16.96
C SER A 412 8.70 -9.16 -16.70
N GLY A 413 8.56 -8.35 -17.74
CA GLY A 413 7.86 -7.07 -17.68
C GLY A 413 6.40 -7.19 -17.23
N ALA A 414 5.75 -8.34 -17.49
CA ALA A 414 4.40 -8.61 -17.00
C ALA A 414 4.37 -8.74 -15.47
N ALA A 415 5.38 -9.36 -14.86
CA ALA A 415 5.50 -9.41 -13.41
C ALA A 415 5.72 -8.03 -12.78
N VAL A 416 6.58 -7.19 -13.37
CA VAL A 416 6.94 -5.88 -12.80
C VAL A 416 5.71 -4.98 -12.63
N ILE A 417 4.74 -5.03 -13.56
CA ILE A 417 3.54 -4.18 -13.51
C ILE A 417 2.52 -4.59 -12.44
N PHE A 418 2.66 -5.76 -11.79
CA PHE A 418 1.79 -6.21 -10.68
C PHE A 418 1.60 -5.15 -9.59
N GLY A 419 2.63 -4.31 -9.38
CA GLY A 419 2.60 -3.28 -8.36
C GLY A 419 1.59 -2.15 -8.61
N ALA A 420 1.11 -1.99 -9.85
CA ALA A 420 0.12 -1.00 -10.25
C ALA A 420 -1.26 -1.64 -10.43
N THR A 421 -2.33 -0.90 -10.12
CA THR A 421 -3.70 -1.37 -10.37
C THR A 421 -3.94 -1.61 -11.87
N GLY A 422 -4.46 -2.79 -12.22
CA GLY A 422 -4.63 -3.26 -13.58
C GLY A 422 -3.45 -4.06 -14.11
N GLY A 423 -2.31 -4.06 -13.42
CA GLY A 423 -1.11 -4.76 -13.87
C GLY A 423 -1.23 -6.28 -13.80
N VAL A 424 -1.95 -6.82 -12.81
CA VAL A 424 -2.20 -8.27 -12.71
C VAL A 424 -3.14 -8.72 -13.82
N MET A 425 -4.21 -7.95 -14.04
CA MET A 425 -5.14 -8.14 -15.15
C MET A 425 -4.41 -8.14 -16.50
N GLU A 426 -3.59 -7.12 -16.75
CA GLU A 426 -2.82 -7.01 -17.98
C GLU A 426 -1.84 -8.18 -18.14
N ALA A 427 -1.11 -8.55 -17.10
CA ALA A 427 -0.17 -9.66 -17.13
C ALA A 427 -0.86 -11.02 -17.41
N ALA A 428 -2.03 -11.25 -16.80
CA ALA A 428 -2.85 -12.42 -17.05
C ALA A 428 -3.37 -12.45 -18.50
N LEU A 429 -3.88 -11.33 -19.01
CA LEU A 429 -4.36 -11.23 -20.39
C LEU A 429 -3.24 -11.51 -21.41
N ARG A 430 -2.01 -11.01 -21.17
CA ARG A 430 -0.85 -11.30 -22.03
C ARG A 430 -0.59 -12.81 -22.19
N THR A 431 -0.84 -13.60 -21.15
CA THR A 431 -0.62 -15.05 -21.18
C THR A 431 -1.85 -15.83 -21.62
N ALA A 432 -3.02 -15.48 -21.11
CA ALA A 432 -4.27 -16.18 -21.42
C ALA A 432 -4.64 -16.07 -22.90
N VAL A 433 -4.45 -14.89 -23.53
CA VAL A 433 -4.78 -14.70 -24.94
C VAL A 433 -3.95 -15.60 -25.83
N GLU A 434 -2.62 -15.60 -25.71
CA GLU A 434 -1.75 -16.44 -26.55
C GLU A 434 -1.98 -17.93 -26.31
N LYS A 435 -2.27 -18.34 -25.06
CA LYS A 435 -2.61 -19.75 -24.75
C LYS A 435 -3.92 -20.20 -25.38
N ILE A 436 -4.95 -19.35 -25.39
CA ILE A 436 -6.27 -19.69 -25.96
C ILE A 436 -6.21 -19.68 -27.50
N THR A 437 -5.55 -18.68 -28.10
CA THR A 437 -5.54 -18.51 -29.56
C THR A 437 -4.46 -19.33 -30.26
N GLY A 438 -3.39 -19.69 -29.54
CA GLY A 438 -2.17 -20.24 -30.13
C GLY A 438 -1.40 -19.25 -31.01
N GLN A 439 -1.76 -17.96 -30.97
CA GLN A 439 -1.18 -16.89 -31.78
C GLN A 439 -0.49 -15.87 -30.90
N ALA A 440 0.64 -15.34 -31.37
CA ALA A 440 1.34 -14.26 -30.70
C ALA A 440 0.50 -12.97 -30.73
N LEU A 441 0.56 -12.19 -29.65
CA LEU A 441 -0.11 -10.90 -29.55
C LEU A 441 0.53 -9.85 -30.47
N ASP A 442 -0.31 -9.10 -31.20
CA ASP A 442 0.12 -7.91 -31.96
C ASP A 442 0.62 -6.79 -31.03
N SER A 443 0.01 -6.69 -29.84
CA SER A 443 0.38 -5.76 -28.78
C SER A 443 0.21 -6.42 -27.42
N VAL A 444 1.21 -6.24 -26.55
CA VAL A 444 1.16 -6.68 -25.15
C VAL A 444 0.59 -5.61 -24.22
N ASP A 445 0.32 -4.40 -24.72
CA ASP A 445 -0.17 -3.28 -23.93
C ASP A 445 -1.71 -3.27 -23.88
N PHE A 446 -2.27 -3.60 -22.71
CA PHE A 446 -3.72 -3.54 -22.44
C PHE A 446 -4.06 -2.26 -21.67
N THR A 447 -4.12 -1.13 -22.38
CA THR A 447 -4.18 0.20 -21.75
C THR A 447 -5.50 0.52 -21.03
N GLU A 448 -6.58 -0.16 -21.42
CA GLU A 448 -7.96 0.03 -20.95
C GLU A 448 -8.11 -0.38 -19.47
N VAL A 449 -7.24 -1.25 -18.97
CA VAL A 449 -7.22 -1.68 -17.57
C VAL A 449 -6.22 -0.88 -16.72
N ARG A 450 -5.41 0.00 -17.32
CA ARG A 450 -4.44 0.87 -16.64
C ARG A 450 -5.12 2.13 -16.05
N GLY A 451 -4.37 2.87 -15.23
CA GLY A 451 -4.82 4.16 -14.68
C GLY A 451 -5.44 4.06 -13.29
N MET A 452 -5.89 5.22 -12.79
CA MET A 452 -6.22 5.45 -11.36
C MET A 452 -7.72 5.53 -11.06
N ASP A 453 -8.57 5.22 -12.05
CA ASP A 453 -10.01 5.17 -11.86
C ASP A 453 -10.41 4.02 -10.91
N GLY A 454 -11.51 4.23 -10.18
CA GLY A 454 -11.91 3.34 -9.09
C GLY A 454 -12.33 1.94 -9.55
N VAL A 455 -13.08 1.88 -10.66
CA VAL A 455 -13.42 0.66 -11.40
C VAL A 455 -13.11 0.92 -12.87
N LYS A 456 -12.45 -0.03 -13.51
CA LYS A 456 -12.14 -0.03 -14.95
C LYS A 456 -12.71 -1.30 -15.55
N GLU A 457 -13.25 -1.20 -16.75
CA GLU A 457 -13.89 -2.30 -17.45
C GLU A 457 -13.37 -2.36 -18.88
N ALA A 458 -13.19 -3.58 -19.39
CA ALA A 458 -12.82 -3.80 -20.78
C ALA A 458 -13.40 -5.11 -21.28
N THR A 459 -13.59 -5.20 -22.59
CA THR A 459 -14.00 -6.44 -23.26
C THR A 459 -12.96 -6.77 -24.31
N TYR A 460 -12.43 -7.98 -24.25
CA TYR A 460 -11.43 -8.47 -25.20
C TYR A 460 -11.96 -9.68 -25.96
N THR A 461 -11.73 -9.70 -27.26
CA THR A 461 -12.03 -10.86 -28.10
C THR A 461 -10.81 -11.78 -28.11
N VAL A 462 -10.97 -13.00 -27.61
CA VAL A 462 -9.91 -14.01 -27.47
C VAL A 462 -10.31 -15.25 -28.24
N GLY A 463 -9.88 -15.36 -29.50
CA GLY A 463 -10.41 -16.35 -30.43
C GLY A 463 -11.91 -16.10 -30.66
N ASP A 464 -12.74 -17.12 -30.43
CA ASP A 464 -14.21 -17.00 -30.50
C ASP A 464 -14.86 -16.56 -29.18
N LEU A 465 -14.09 -16.38 -28.11
CA LEU A 465 -14.58 -16.00 -26.78
C LEU A 465 -14.55 -14.49 -26.59
N SER A 466 -15.65 -13.92 -26.08
CA SER A 466 -15.69 -12.55 -25.58
C SER A 466 -15.44 -12.57 -24.07
N VAL A 467 -14.30 -12.02 -23.64
CA VAL A 467 -13.88 -11.99 -22.24
C VAL A 467 -14.07 -10.57 -21.70
N LYS A 468 -15.11 -10.37 -20.90
CA LYS A 468 -15.38 -9.14 -20.16
C LYS A 468 -14.62 -9.18 -18.84
N VAL A 469 -13.82 -8.14 -18.59
CA VAL A 469 -12.99 -8.02 -17.40
C VAL A 469 -13.26 -6.74 -16.63
N ALA A 470 -13.00 -6.76 -15.33
CA ALA A 470 -13.03 -5.57 -14.49
C ALA A 470 -11.81 -5.47 -13.57
N VAL A 471 -11.42 -4.25 -13.23
CA VAL A 471 -10.36 -3.95 -12.26
C VAL A 471 -10.91 -2.99 -11.22
N ALA A 472 -10.89 -3.38 -9.95
CA ALA A 472 -11.28 -2.52 -8.84
C ALA A 472 -10.07 -2.10 -7.98
N SER A 473 -10.00 -0.80 -7.71
CA SER A 473 -8.93 -0.19 -6.91
C SER A 473 -9.45 0.27 -5.55
N GLY A 474 -9.11 -0.46 -4.48
CA GLY A 474 -9.61 -0.26 -3.13
C GLY A 474 -10.95 -0.94 -2.86
N THR A 475 -11.18 -1.35 -1.61
CA THR A 475 -12.31 -2.23 -1.25
C THR A 475 -13.68 -1.56 -1.34
N LYS A 476 -13.76 -0.23 -1.26
CA LYS A 476 -14.99 0.53 -1.50
C LYS A 476 -15.50 0.37 -2.94
N ASN A 477 -14.58 0.30 -3.91
CA ASN A 477 -14.92 0.03 -5.31
C ASN A 477 -15.16 -1.47 -5.55
N ALA A 478 -14.39 -2.34 -4.88
CA ALA A 478 -14.60 -3.78 -4.92
C ALA A 478 -16.03 -4.17 -4.51
N LYS A 479 -16.60 -3.48 -3.52
CA LYS A 479 -17.99 -3.66 -3.09
C LYS A 479 -18.97 -3.62 -4.26
N THR A 480 -18.81 -2.67 -5.19
CA THR A 480 -19.70 -2.54 -6.35
C THR A 480 -19.70 -3.80 -7.21
N LEU A 481 -18.55 -4.40 -7.46
CA LEU A 481 -18.43 -5.63 -8.25
C LEU A 481 -18.94 -6.85 -7.47
N MET A 482 -18.66 -6.91 -6.16
CA MET A 482 -19.10 -8.02 -5.31
C MET A 482 -20.62 -8.05 -5.11
N GLU A 483 -21.30 -6.91 -5.04
CA GLU A 483 -22.76 -6.89 -5.02
C GLU A 483 -23.35 -7.43 -6.34
N GLN A 484 -22.71 -7.18 -7.50
CA GLN A 484 -23.16 -7.76 -8.77
C GLN A 484 -23.02 -9.29 -8.77
N ILE A 485 -21.90 -9.80 -8.25
CA ILE A 485 -21.65 -11.25 -8.13
C ILE A 485 -22.68 -11.88 -7.21
N LYS A 486 -22.85 -11.33 -6.01
CA LYS A 486 -23.81 -11.82 -5.01
C LYS A 486 -25.25 -11.85 -5.54
N ASN A 487 -25.62 -10.88 -6.37
CA ASN A 487 -26.97 -10.80 -6.96
C ASN A 487 -27.12 -11.62 -8.25
N GLY A 488 -26.08 -12.30 -8.72
CA GLY A 488 -26.10 -13.07 -9.97
C GLY A 488 -26.22 -12.20 -11.23
N THR A 489 -25.86 -10.91 -11.15
CA THR A 489 -25.93 -9.95 -12.26
C THR A 489 -24.57 -9.60 -12.83
N SER A 490 -23.50 -10.26 -12.37
CA SER A 490 -22.14 -10.03 -12.87
C SER A 490 -21.97 -10.61 -14.27
N GLU A 491 -21.48 -9.80 -15.20
CA GLU A 491 -21.24 -10.21 -16.59
C GLU A 491 -19.76 -10.55 -16.88
N TYR A 492 -18.89 -10.41 -15.88
CA TYR A 492 -17.45 -10.57 -16.03
C TYR A 492 -17.03 -12.03 -15.97
N GLN A 493 -15.95 -12.36 -16.66
CA GLN A 493 -15.26 -13.65 -16.54
C GLN A 493 -14.06 -13.54 -15.60
N PHE A 494 -13.39 -12.38 -15.57
CA PHE A 494 -12.20 -12.17 -14.74
C PHE A 494 -12.19 -10.79 -14.10
N ILE A 495 -11.85 -10.72 -12.82
CA ILE A 495 -11.82 -9.48 -12.05
C ILE A 495 -10.50 -9.37 -11.27
N GLU A 496 -9.78 -8.27 -11.44
CA GLU A 496 -8.68 -7.91 -10.54
C GLU A 496 -9.20 -7.03 -9.41
N ILE A 497 -8.84 -7.35 -8.16
CA ILE A 497 -9.13 -6.50 -7.00
C ILE A 497 -7.89 -6.25 -6.17
N MET A 498 -7.50 -4.98 -6.11
CA MET A 498 -6.44 -4.49 -5.24
C MET A 498 -7.04 -3.88 -3.98
N GLY A 499 -6.59 -4.34 -2.80
CA GLY A 499 -7.10 -3.85 -1.52
C GLY A 499 -6.72 -2.41 -1.17
N CYS A 500 -5.80 -1.79 -1.93
CA CYS A 500 -5.36 -0.41 -1.72
C CYS A 500 -5.69 0.46 -2.95
N PRO A 501 -6.13 1.72 -2.78
CA PRO A 501 -6.36 2.63 -3.91
C PRO A 501 -5.07 2.89 -4.69
N GLY A 502 -5.07 2.64 -5.99
CA GLY A 502 -3.91 2.74 -6.88
C GLY A 502 -3.05 1.47 -6.95
N GLY A 503 -3.37 0.41 -6.19
CA GLY A 503 -2.56 -0.81 -6.12
C GLY A 503 -1.43 -0.74 -5.08
N CYS A 504 -0.48 -1.66 -5.18
CA CYS A 504 0.62 -1.81 -4.23
C CYS A 504 1.56 -0.61 -4.16
N ILE A 505 1.65 0.23 -5.21
CA ILE A 505 2.40 1.50 -5.19
C ILE A 505 1.93 2.48 -4.09
N ASN A 506 0.73 2.27 -3.54
CA ASN A 506 0.15 3.04 -2.44
C ASN A 506 -0.28 2.12 -1.28
N GLY A 507 0.39 0.98 -1.14
CA GLY A 507 0.14 0.04 -0.05
C GLY A 507 0.55 0.60 1.32
N GLY A 508 -0.04 0.05 2.39
CA GLY A 508 0.17 0.52 3.76
C GLY A 508 1.62 0.43 4.28
N GLY A 509 2.51 -0.28 3.58
CA GLY A 509 3.94 -0.42 3.91
C GLY A 509 4.87 0.56 3.17
N GLN A 510 4.34 1.38 2.26
CA GLN A 510 5.14 2.33 1.47
C GLN A 510 5.60 3.56 2.27
N PRO A 511 6.62 4.30 1.80
CA PRO A 511 7.01 5.58 2.38
C PRO A 511 5.82 6.52 2.56
N ILE A 512 5.76 7.17 3.73
CA ILE A 512 4.65 8.06 4.09
C ILE A 512 4.80 9.37 3.32
N VAL A 513 3.82 9.66 2.46
CA VAL A 513 3.76 10.91 1.71
C VAL A 513 3.04 11.96 2.56
N SER A 514 3.70 13.10 2.79
CA SER A 514 3.10 14.20 3.55
C SER A 514 1.78 14.68 2.93
N ALA A 515 0.85 15.18 3.75
CA ALA A 515 -0.40 15.74 3.24
C ALA A 515 -0.19 16.84 2.18
N ALA A 516 0.86 17.66 2.32
CA ALA A 516 1.21 18.72 1.38
C ALA A 516 1.52 18.20 -0.04
N VAL A 517 2.18 17.05 -0.14
CA VAL A 517 2.46 16.39 -1.42
C VAL A 517 1.23 15.62 -1.89
N ARG A 518 0.69 14.73 -1.03
CA ARG A 518 -0.46 13.86 -1.33
C ARG A 518 -1.68 14.62 -1.86
N ASN A 519 -1.96 15.81 -1.32
CA ASN A 519 -3.15 16.57 -1.67
C ASN A 519 -3.07 17.24 -3.05
N PHE A 520 -1.87 17.45 -3.59
CA PHE A 520 -1.65 18.33 -4.73
C PHE A 520 -0.72 17.76 -5.81
N GLU A 521 -0.09 16.62 -5.57
CA GLU A 521 0.70 15.90 -6.55
C GLU A 521 0.14 14.50 -6.80
N ASP A 522 0.21 14.04 -8.05
CA ASP A 522 -0.13 12.67 -8.41
C ASP A 522 1.05 11.71 -8.18
N PHE A 523 1.43 11.54 -6.91
CA PHE A 523 2.54 10.67 -6.53
C PHE A 523 2.31 9.20 -6.91
N ARG A 524 1.05 8.76 -7.00
CA ARG A 524 0.69 7.38 -7.35
C ARG A 524 1.05 7.07 -8.79
N SER A 525 0.71 7.98 -9.72
CA SER A 525 1.10 7.83 -11.12
C SER A 525 2.61 7.91 -11.31
N LYS A 526 3.31 8.76 -10.55
CA LYS A 526 4.80 8.81 -10.56
C LYS A 526 5.45 7.49 -10.12
N ARG A 527 4.92 6.84 -9.07
CA ARG A 527 5.39 5.51 -8.64
C ARG A 527 5.03 4.44 -9.67
N ALA A 528 3.81 4.46 -10.20
CA ALA A 528 3.36 3.48 -11.20
C ALA A 528 4.16 3.59 -12.51
N SER A 529 4.54 4.80 -12.94
CA SER A 529 5.32 4.98 -14.17
C SER A 529 6.69 4.32 -14.12
N VAL A 530 7.29 4.14 -12.94
CA VAL A 530 8.53 3.36 -12.80
C VAL A 530 8.31 1.93 -13.29
N LEU A 531 7.25 1.28 -12.81
CA LEU A 531 6.95 -0.12 -13.16
C LEU A 531 6.64 -0.28 -14.65
N TYR A 532 5.82 0.61 -15.22
CA TYR A 532 5.52 0.57 -16.66
C TYR A 532 6.73 0.90 -17.54
N ASN A 533 7.65 1.76 -17.08
CA ASN A 533 8.89 2.04 -17.80
C ASN A 533 9.83 0.83 -17.79
N ILE A 534 9.93 0.11 -16.66
CA ILE A 534 10.70 -1.13 -16.58
C ILE A 534 10.10 -2.18 -17.51
N ASP A 535 8.79 -2.41 -17.48
CA ASP A 535 8.10 -3.33 -18.39
C ASP A 535 8.36 -2.99 -19.86
N LYS A 536 8.21 -1.72 -20.25
CA LYS A 536 8.44 -1.27 -21.62
C LYS A 536 9.87 -1.55 -22.11
N ASN A 537 10.85 -1.49 -21.21
CA ASN A 537 12.27 -1.68 -21.53
C ASN A 537 12.74 -3.13 -21.32
N ASN A 538 11.88 -4.02 -20.82
CA ASN A 538 12.22 -5.42 -20.60
C ASN A 538 12.17 -6.19 -21.93
N GLU A 539 13.20 -7.00 -22.21
CA GLU A 539 13.26 -7.86 -23.39
C GLU A 539 12.17 -8.93 -23.38
N ASN A 540 11.80 -9.42 -22.19
CA ASN A 540 10.72 -10.36 -21.99
C ASN A 540 9.56 -9.68 -21.25
N ARG A 541 8.44 -9.50 -21.94
CA ARG A 541 7.24 -8.83 -21.40
C ARG A 541 6.08 -9.79 -21.13
N LYS A 542 6.32 -11.11 -21.15
CA LYS A 542 5.31 -12.16 -21.02
C LYS A 542 5.75 -13.21 -19.99
N SER A 543 4.90 -13.45 -18.98
CA SER A 543 5.23 -14.39 -17.90
C SER A 543 5.55 -15.80 -18.39
N HIS A 544 4.79 -16.31 -19.36
CA HIS A 544 5.00 -17.62 -19.95
C HIS A 544 6.25 -17.72 -20.84
N GLU A 545 6.95 -16.63 -21.11
CA GLU A 545 8.24 -16.62 -21.81
C GLU A 545 9.44 -16.57 -20.86
N ASN A 546 9.23 -16.37 -19.56
CA ASN A 546 10.30 -16.33 -18.55
C ASN A 546 11.05 -17.67 -18.48
N SER A 547 12.36 -17.62 -18.75
CA SER A 547 13.22 -18.79 -18.85
C SER A 547 13.40 -19.51 -17.51
N ALA A 548 13.47 -18.77 -16.41
CA ALA A 548 13.56 -19.34 -15.08
C ALA A 548 12.25 -20.03 -14.69
N VAL A 549 11.11 -19.42 -15.03
CA VAL A 549 9.78 -20.01 -14.78
C VAL A 549 9.61 -21.32 -15.56
N LYS A 550 9.89 -21.31 -16.87
CA LYS A 550 9.87 -22.53 -17.70
C LYS A 550 10.72 -23.64 -17.09
N ARG A 551 11.93 -23.30 -16.64
CA ARG A 551 12.84 -24.26 -16.01
C ARG A 551 12.25 -24.89 -14.75
N VAL A 552 11.58 -24.12 -13.88
CA VAL A 552 10.96 -24.68 -12.67
C VAL A 552 9.79 -25.60 -13.00
N TYR A 553 9.00 -25.28 -14.03
CA TYR A 553 7.99 -26.20 -14.55
C TYR A 553 8.63 -27.48 -15.09
N ASP A 554 9.59 -27.38 -15.99
CA ASP A 554 10.26 -28.54 -16.60
C ASP A 554 10.93 -29.47 -15.57
N GLU A 555 11.54 -28.89 -14.53
CA GLU A 555 12.29 -29.65 -13.52
C GLU A 555 11.45 -30.15 -12.34
N PHE A 556 10.31 -29.51 -12.03
CA PHE A 556 9.61 -29.75 -10.76
C PHE A 556 8.09 -29.75 -10.83
N PHE A 557 7.48 -28.70 -11.39
CA PHE A 557 6.02 -28.59 -11.37
C PHE A 557 5.32 -29.34 -12.51
N GLY A 558 6.03 -29.68 -13.59
CA GLY A 558 5.45 -30.22 -14.82
C GLY A 558 4.76 -29.12 -15.62
N GLU A 559 3.44 -29.02 -15.52
CA GLU A 559 2.62 -28.03 -16.22
C GLU A 559 1.77 -27.21 -15.23
N PRO A 560 1.32 -26.00 -15.61
CA PRO A 560 0.37 -25.24 -14.79
C PRO A 560 -0.90 -26.04 -14.51
N GLY A 561 -1.38 -26.00 -13.27
CA GLY A 561 -2.51 -26.80 -12.80
C GLY A 561 -2.23 -28.28 -12.56
N SER A 562 -0.98 -28.75 -12.72
CA SER A 562 -0.64 -30.13 -12.36
C SER A 562 -0.88 -30.40 -10.87
N HIS A 563 -0.95 -31.68 -10.47
CA HIS A 563 -1.08 -32.04 -9.06
C HIS A 563 0.03 -31.42 -8.19
N LYS A 564 1.28 -31.37 -8.69
CA LYS A 564 2.41 -30.83 -7.93
C LYS A 564 2.36 -29.31 -7.85
N ALA A 565 2.01 -28.63 -8.94
CA ALA A 565 1.78 -27.20 -8.96
C ALA A 565 0.65 -26.82 -8.00
N HIS A 566 -0.47 -27.54 -8.04
CA HIS A 566 -1.61 -27.30 -7.17
C HIS A 566 -1.28 -27.53 -5.68
N GLU A 567 -0.54 -28.59 -5.35
CA GLU A 567 -0.10 -28.85 -3.97
C GLU A 567 0.77 -27.72 -3.39
N VAL A 568 1.66 -27.16 -4.21
CA VAL A 568 2.70 -26.21 -3.72
C VAL A 568 2.28 -24.75 -3.89
N LEU A 569 1.63 -24.41 -5.00
CA LEU A 569 1.35 -23.05 -5.45
C LEU A 569 -0.10 -22.60 -5.20
N HIS A 570 -1.01 -23.49 -4.79
CA HIS A 570 -2.40 -23.11 -4.51
C HIS A 570 -2.71 -23.13 -3.01
N THR A 571 -3.81 -22.48 -2.64
CA THR A 571 -4.26 -22.28 -1.26
C THR A 571 -5.79 -22.31 -1.18
N THR A 572 -6.29 -22.34 0.05
CA THR A 572 -7.71 -22.20 0.37
C THR A 572 -7.98 -20.95 1.21
N TYR A 573 -9.26 -20.59 1.33
CA TYR A 573 -9.73 -19.42 2.05
C TYR A 573 -10.69 -19.82 3.17
N VAL A 574 -10.81 -18.95 4.18
CA VAL A 574 -11.65 -19.23 5.35
C VAL A 574 -12.80 -18.24 5.45
N LYS A 575 -14.00 -18.74 5.75
CA LYS A 575 -15.14 -17.87 6.07
C LYS A 575 -14.90 -17.16 7.40
N ARG A 576 -15.10 -15.84 7.45
CA ARG A 576 -14.99 -15.04 8.67
C ARG A 576 -16.30 -14.27 8.92
N GLY A 577 -16.58 -13.97 10.18
CA GLY A 577 -17.62 -13.02 10.57
C GLY A 577 -17.10 -11.60 10.63
N LEU A 578 -17.97 -10.60 10.69
CA LEU A 578 -17.58 -9.19 10.90
C LEU A 578 -17.02 -8.93 12.31
N TYR A 579 -17.39 -9.80 13.25
CA TYR A 579 -16.96 -9.79 14.65
C TYR A 579 -16.41 -11.16 14.99
N ASN A 580 -15.22 -11.21 15.58
CA ASN A 580 -14.69 -12.44 16.15
C ASN A 580 -15.28 -12.56 17.57
N ASN A 581 -16.22 -13.49 17.76
CA ASN A 581 -16.76 -13.82 19.09
C ASN A 581 -15.78 -14.67 19.90
#